data_AF-A0A4Q7W1F5-F1
#
_entry.id   AF-A0A4Q7W1F5-F1
#
_cell.length_a   1.000
_cell.length_b   1.000
_cell.length_c   1.000
_cell.angle_alpha   90.00
_cell.angle_beta   90.00
_cell.angle_gamma   90.00
#
_symmetry.space_group_name_H-M   'P 1'
#
loop_
_entity.id
_entity.type
_entity.pdbx_description
1 polymer ?
#
loop_
_entity_poly.entity_id
_entity_poly.type
_entity_poly.pdbx_seq_one_letter_code
_entity_poly.pdbx_strand_id
1 'polypeptide(L)'
;MFKRPAQQAVPGPVARRRGEDWSSAWQGHEILVCHGDEVVDRIDTEAIERVIFVHAGETLSAGALPFAVVVLPDDCIVLPAATGFAGRVHFERQSFWDARNCIYWVHLRQATLPPKCKTRSARHLLRAEVRFLRLPRAELQPWLERWPVEGPQSWDQRRWSRIEGARAFGGGTPSTPGGLR
;
A
#
# COMPACT_ATOMS: atom_id res chain seq x y z
N MET A 1 -1.39 -4.56 48.44
CA MET A 1 -2.48 -4.46 47.44
C MET A 1 -1.85 -4.08 46.11
N PHE A 2 -1.39 -5.07 45.32
CA PHE A 2 -0.66 -4.85 44.06
C PHE A 2 -1.63 -4.95 42.88
N LYS A 3 -1.82 -3.85 42.13
CA LYS A 3 -2.59 -3.82 40.87
C LYS A 3 -1.77 -4.50 39.77
N ARG A 4 -2.28 -5.61 39.20
CA ARG A 4 -1.76 -6.22 37.96
C ARG A 4 -1.92 -5.23 36.80
N PRO A 5 -0.92 -5.05 35.93
CA PRO A 5 -1.10 -4.29 34.70
C PRO A 5 -2.00 -5.07 33.72
N ALA A 6 -2.91 -4.36 33.07
CA ALA A 6 -3.81 -4.89 32.06
C ALA A 6 -3.01 -5.45 30.88
N GLN A 7 -3.20 -6.74 30.60
CA GLN A 7 -2.77 -7.35 29.35
C GLN A 7 -3.52 -6.66 28.20
N GLN A 8 -2.78 -6.03 27.29
CA GLN A 8 -3.32 -5.51 26.04
C GLN A 8 -3.82 -6.69 25.19
N ALA A 9 -5.08 -6.61 24.80
CA ALA A 9 -5.71 -7.59 23.92
C ALA A 9 -5.04 -7.56 22.54
N VAL A 10 -4.52 -8.71 22.11
CA VAL A 10 -4.08 -8.95 20.74
C VAL A 10 -5.32 -8.87 19.84
N PRO A 11 -5.34 -8.05 18.78
CA PRO A 11 -6.47 -8.00 17.87
C PRO A 11 -6.60 -9.35 17.14
N GLY A 12 -7.79 -9.95 17.25
CA GLY A 12 -8.12 -11.23 16.61
C GLY A 12 -8.07 -11.15 15.07
N PRO A 13 -8.00 -12.30 14.39
CA PRO A 13 -7.82 -12.38 12.95
C PRO A 13 -9.02 -11.76 12.22
N VAL A 14 -8.74 -10.76 11.36
CA VAL A 14 -9.69 -10.21 10.40
C VAL A 14 -10.10 -11.33 9.43
N ALA A 15 -11.41 -11.51 9.26
CA ALA A 15 -12.00 -12.63 8.52
C ALA A 15 -11.39 -12.80 7.12
N ARG A 16 -10.74 -13.96 6.90
CA ARG A 16 -10.16 -14.39 5.61
C ARG A 16 -11.28 -14.62 4.59
N ARG A 17 -11.18 -14.01 3.40
CA ARG A 17 -11.97 -14.47 2.25
C ARG A 17 -11.40 -15.84 1.82
N ARG A 18 -12.23 -16.88 1.85
CA ARG A 18 -11.86 -18.20 1.31
C ARG A 18 -11.48 -18.05 -0.17
N GLY A 19 -10.26 -18.45 -0.52
CA GLY A 19 -9.81 -18.59 -1.91
C GLY A 19 -8.46 -17.95 -2.23
N GLU A 20 -7.93 -17.08 -1.36
CA GLU A 20 -6.59 -16.51 -1.50
C GLU A 20 -5.86 -16.66 -0.17
N ASP A 21 -5.00 -17.66 -0.06
CA ASP A 21 -4.30 -18.00 1.19
C ASP A 21 -3.18 -17.01 1.55
N TRP A 22 -3.05 -15.91 0.82
CA TRP A 22 -2.05 -14.89 1.08
C TRP A 22 -2.42 -14.03 2.29
N SER A 23 -1.43 -13.71 3.12
CA SER A 23 -1.57 -12.70 4.17
C SER A 23 -0.20 -12.11 4.50
N SER A 24 -0.21 -11.03 5.28
CA SER A 24 0.99 -10.49 5.93
C SER A 24 0.71 -10.36 7.41
N ALA A 25 1.72 -10.26 8.27
CA ALA A 25 1.55 -10.08 9.72
C ALA A 25 2.78 -9.45 10.36
N TRP A 26 2.60 -8.61 11.37
CA TRP A 26 3.71 -8.11 12.17
C TRP A 26 4.24 -9.20 13.11
N GLN A 27 5.56 -9.35 13.18
CA GLN A 27 6.27 -10.14 14.19
C GLN A 27 7.49 -9.35 14.66
N GLY A 28 7.42 -8.74 15.86
CA GLY A 28 8.53 -7.91 16.35
C GLY A 28 8.81 -6.73 15.41
N HIS A 29 10.03 -6.70 14.86
CA HIS A 29 10.51 -5.70 13.88
C HIS A 29 10.34 -6.16 12.41
N GLU A 30 9.66 -7.27 12.19
CA GLU A 30 9.45 -7.83 10.85
C GLU A 30 7.98 -7.78 10.44
N ILE A 31 7.75 -7.75 9.13
CA ILE A 31 6.48 -8.07 8.49
C ILE A 31 6.66 -9.42 7.79
N LEU A 32 5.96 -10.42 8.28
CA LEU A 32 5.85 -11.73 7.65
C LEU A 32 4.93 -11.64 6.44
N VAL A 33 5.27 -12.36 5.38
CA VAL A 33 4.38 -12.66 4.27
C VAL A 33 4.11 -14.16 4.30
N CYS A 34 2.84 -14.52 4.36
CA CYS A 34 2.40 -15.89 4.52
C CYS A 34 1.55 -16.35 3.33
N HIS A 35 1.66 -17.64 3.02
CA HIS A 35 0.74 -18.35 2.14
C HIS A 35 0.17 -19.55 2.92
N GLY A 36 -1.10 -19.48 3.30
CA GLY A 36 -1.73 -20.39 4.24
C GLY A 36 -1.17 -20.16 5.63
N ASP A 37 -0.58 -21.21 6.20
CA ASP A 37 0.10 -21.16 7.49
C ASP A 37 1.64 -21.16 7.34
N GLU A 38 2.15 -21.11 6.10
CA GLU A 38 3.58 -21.04 5.80
C GLU A 38 4.05 -19.58 5.69
N VAL A 39 5.17 -19.26 6.36
CA VAL A 39 5.88 -17.99 6.17
C VAL A 39 6.78 -18.12 4.95
N VAL A 40 6.45 -17.40 3.88
CA VAL A 40 7.20 -17.45 2.62
C VAL A 40 8.25 -16.34 2.50
N ASP A 41 8.10 -15.25 3.26
CA ASP A 41 9.07 -14.16 3.31
C ASP A 41 8.99 -13.38 4.63
N ARG A 42 10.08 -12.71 4.98
CA ARG A 42 10.22 -11.80 6.12
C ARG A 42 10.82 -10.48 5.66
N ILE A 43 10.13 -9.39 5.99
CA ILE A 43 10.54 -8.04 5.66
C ILE A 43 10.99 -7.37 6.95
N ASP A 44 12.30 -7.16 7.10
CA ASP A 44 12.82 -6.32 8.17
C ASP A 44 12.34 -4.88 7.93
N THR A 45 11.60 -4.34 8.91
CA THR A 45 11.00 -3.01 8.78
C THR A 45 11.99 -1.88 8.94
N GLU A 46 13.14 -2.12 9.58
CA GLU A 46 14.20 -1.11 9.69
C GLU A 46 14.92 -0.93 8.35
N ALA A 47 15.03 -2.01 7.56
CA ALA A 47 15.60 -2.00 6.21
C ALA A 47 14.70 -1.36 5.15
N ILE A 48 13.43 -1.05 5.44
CA ILE A 48 12.51 -0.45 4.45
C ILE A 48 12.94 0.96 4.10
N GLU A 49 13.41 1.16 2.86
CA GLU A 49 13.72 2.48 2.33
C GLU A 49 12.46 3.18 1.81
N ARG A 50 11.61 2.43 1.09
CA ARG A 50 10.40 2.96 0.46
C ARG A 50 9.30 1.91 0.41
N VAL A 51 8.07 2.35 0.65
CA VAL A 51 6.84 1.61 0.33
C VAL A 51 6.12 2.39 -0.75
N ILE A 52 5.93 1.81 -1.93
CA ILE A 52 5.25 2.45 -3.05
C ILE A 52 3.89 1.77 -3.24
N PHE A 53 2.82 2.49 -2.94
CA PHE A 53 1.46 2.04 -3.20
C PHE A 53 1.01 2.39 -4.61
N VAL A 54 0.49 1.38 -5.31
CA VAL A 54 -0.11 1.57 -6.63
C VAL A 54 -1.62 1.68 -6.47
N HIS A 55 -2.23 2.70 -7.06
CA HIS A 55 -3.68 2.92 -6.97
C HIS A 55 -4.33 2.97 -8.37
N ALA A 56 -5.54 2.41 -8.49
CA ALA A 56 -6.26 2.32 -9.77
C ALA A 56 -7.22 3.49 -10.05
N GLY A 57 -7.36 4.43 -9.13
CA GLY A 57 -8.27 5.56 -9.25
C GLY A 57 -8.30 6.41 -7.99
N GLU A 58 -9.42 7.08 -7.75
CA GLU A 58 -9.58 8.05 -6.66
C GLU A 58 -9.83 7.41 -5.30
N THR A 59 -10.24 6.14 -5.23
CA THR A 59 -10.53 5.49 -3.94
C THR A 59 -9.25 5.23 -3.15
N LEU A 60 -9.13 5.87 -1.97
CA LEU A 60 -8.09 5.59 -0.96
C LEU A 60 -8.54 4.50 0.01
N SER A 61 -9.08 3.40 -0.49
CA SER A 61 -9.30 2.23 0.36
C SER A 61 -8.08 1.33 0.28
N ALA A 62 -7.58 0.87 1.44
CA ALA A 62 -6.47 -0.08 1.50
C ALA A 62 -6.75 -1.36 0.71
N GLY A 63 -8.01 -1.81 0.71
CA GLY A 63 -8.45 -2.97 -0.07
C GLY A 63 -8.63 -2.71 -1.57
N ALA A 64 -8.49 -1.46 -2.02
CA ALA A 64 -8.62 -1.09 -3.44
C ALA A 64 -7.27 -0.90 -4.14
N LEU A 65 -6.15 -0.99 -3.42
CA LEU A 65 -4.82 -0.90 -4.00
C LEU A 65 -4.46 -2.21 -4.71
N PRO A 66 -4.16 -2.21 -6.03
CA PRO A 66 -3.84 -3.44 -6.74
C PRO A 66 -2.60 -4.16 -6.23
N PHE A 67 -1.55 -3.43 -5.84
CA PHE A 67 -0.33 -3.97 -5.27
C PHE A 67 0.51 -2.86 -4.61
N ALA A 68 1.52 -3.28 -3.84
CA ALA A 68 2.56 -2.44 -3.29
C ALA A 68 3.94 -2.94 -3.72
N VAL A 69 4.93 -2.04 -3.71
CA VAL A 69 6.36 -2.38 -3.83
C VAL A 69 7.07 -1.91 -2.57
N VAL A 70 7.77 -2.81 -1.89
CA VAL A 70 8.69 -2.47 -0.81
C VAL A 70 10.11 -2.49 -1.37
N VAL A 71 10.83 -1.39 -1.20
CA VAL A 71 12.22 -1.24 -1.60
C VAL A 71 13.10 -1.38 -0.37
N LEU A 72 14.00 -2.35 -0.41
CA LEU A 72 15.05 -2.64 0.56
C LEU A 72 16.42 -2.29 -0.06
N PRO A 73 17.54 -2.35 0.69
CA PRO A 73 18.86 -2.04 0.15
C PRO A 73 19.21 -2.88 -1.07
N ASP A 74 19.05 -4.20 -0.96
CA ASP A 74 19.46 -5.16 -1.99
C ASP A 74 18.29 -5.77 -2.79
N ASP A 75 17.06 -5.63 -2.28
CA ASP A 75 15.87 -6.28 -2.83
C ASP A 75 14.72 -5.30 -3.08
N CYS A 76 13.85 -5.68 -4.00
CA CYS A 76 12.49 -5.15 -4.10
C CYS A 76 11.48 -6.28 -3.91
N ILE A 77 10.40 -6.01 -3.19
CA ILE A 77 9.33 -6.96 -2.91
C ILE A 77 8.03 -6.43 -3.51
N VAL A 78 7.46 -7.18 -4.43
CA VAL A 78 6.15 -6.91 -5.03
C VAL A 78 5.09 -7.67 -4.24
N LEU A 79 4.13 -6.94 -3.67
CA LEU A 79 3.09 -7.47 -2.79
C LEU A 79 1.71 -7.25 -3.43
N PRO A 80 1.02 -8.31 -3.89
CA PRO A 80 -0.33 -8.17 -4.44
C PRO A 80 -1.34 -7.80 -3.36
N ALA A 81 -2.48 -7.25 -3.76
CA ALA A 81 -3.59 -6.88 -2.87
C ALA A 81 -3.96 -7.99 -1.89
N ALA A 82 -3.95 -9.25 -2.34
CA ALA A 82 -4.29 -10.43 -1.55
C ALA A 82 -3.43 -10.60 -0.28
N THR A 83 -2.21 -10.06 -0.23
CA THR A 83 -1.36 -10.12 0.97
C THR A 83 -1.88 -9.26 2.12
N GLY A 84 -2.82 -8.34 1.87
CA GLY A 84 -3.35 -7.43 2.89
C GLY A 84 -2.33 -6.39 3.40
N PHE A 85 -1.14 -6.30 2.80
CA PHE A 85 -0.05 -5.44 3.27
C PHE A 85 -0.47 -3.97 3.38
N ALA A 86 -1.20 -3.44 2.39
CA ALA A 86 -1.73 -2.08 2.43
C ALA A 86 -2.64 -1.83 3.64
N GLY A 87 -3.46 -2.82 4.02
CA GLY A 87 -4.30 -2.74 5.21
C GLY A 87 -3.48 -2.65 6.48
N ARG A 88 -2.39 -3.43 6.57
CA ARG A 88 -1.48 -3.39 7.72
C ARG A 88 -0.77 -2.05 7.83
N VAL A 89 -0.26 -1.51 6.73
CA VAL A 89 0.38 -0.18 6.73
C VAL A 89 -0.61 0.92 7.10
N HIS A 90 -1.89 0.79 6.75
CA HIS A 90 -2.90 1.80 7.07
C HIS A 90 -3.48 1.67 8.49
N PHE A 91 -3.63 0.46 9.04
CA PHE A 91 -4.35 0.27 10.30
C PHE A 91 -3.44 -0.07 11.49
N GLU A 92 -2.19 -0.44 11.26
CA GLU A 92 -1.30 -0.94 12.32
C GLU A 92 -0.03 -0.12 12.42
N ARG A 93 0.36 0.18 13.67
CA ARG A 93 1.61 0.88 14.01
C ARG A 93 1.79 2.22 13.26
N GLN A 94 0.76 3.05 13.24
CA GLN A 94 0.79 4.35 12.55
C GLN A 94 1.97 5.24 12.95
N SER A 95 2.30 5.31 14.24
CA SER A 95 3.46 6.09 14.71
C SER A 95 4.78 5.64 14.10
N PHE A 96 4.94 4.35 13.81
CA PHE A 96 6.11 3.83 13.12
C PHE A 96 6.14 4.31 11.67
N TRP A 97 5.04 4.17 10.93
CA TRP A 97 4.98 4.57 9.52
C TRP A 97 5.12 6.08 9.32
N ASP A 98 4.49 6.87 10.19
CA ASP A 98 4.60 8.33 10.19
C ASP A 98 6.03 8.78 10.48
N ALA A 99 6.69 8.16 11.47
CA ALA A 99 8.09 8.46 11.78
C ALA A 99 9.05 8.04 10.66
N ARG A 100 8.80 6.90 10.01
CA ARG A 100 9.64 6.39 8.92
C ARG A 100 9.56 7.26 7.67
N ASN A 101 8.41 7.94 7.46
CA ASN A 101 8.16 8.86 6.34
C ASN A 101 8.61 8.29 4.98
N CYS A 102 8.22 7.05 4.69
CA CYS A 102 8.73 6.28 3.55
C CYS A 102 7.62 5.78 2.60
N ILE A 103 6.40 6.31 2.71
CA ILE A 103 5.25 5.87 1.91
C ILE A 103 5.09 6.78 0.69
N TYR A 104 5.08 6.18 -0.51
CA TYR A 104 4.96 6.82 -1.80
C TYR A 104 3.79 6.24 -2.58
N TRP A 105 3.39 6.95 -3.62
CA TRP A 105 2.19 6.62 -4.38
C TRP A 105 2.42 6.76 -5.87
N VAL A 106 1.80 5.90 -6.67
CA VAL A 106 1.80 6.01 -8.13
C VAL A 106 0.50 5.49 -8.71
N HIS A 107 0.05 6.11 -9.81
CA HIS A 107 -1.13 5.65 -10.50
C HIS A 107 -0.86 4.35 -11.29
N LEU A 108 -1.80 3.41 -11.28
CA LEU A 108 -1.68 2.07 -11.89
C LEU A 108 -1.28 2.12 -13.37
N ARG A 109 -1.78 3.11 -14.12
CA ARG A 109 -1.45 3.27 -15.55
C ARG A 109 0.03 3.59 -15.81
N GLN A 110 0.73 4.12 -14.82
CA GLN A 110 2.14 4.51 -14.89
C GLN A 110 3.06 3.48 -14.19
N ALA A 111 2.49 2.65 -13.31
CA ALA A 111 3.21 1.63 -12.55
C ALA A 111 3.46 0.35 -13.37
N THR A 112 4.22 0.46 -14.45
CA THR A 112 4.56 -0.70 -15.29
C THR A 112 5.52 -1.64 -14.57
N LEU A 113 5.18 -2.93 -14.55
CA LEU A 113 5.99 -4.00 -13.95
C LEU A 113 6.55 -4.95 -15.01
N PRO A 114 7.73 -5.56 -14.75
CA PRO A 114 8.27 -6.66 -15.56
C PRO A 114 7.26 -7.81 -15.72
N PRO A 115 7.28 -8.55 -16.85
CA PRO A 115 6.39 -9.70 -17.07
C PRO A 115 6.46 -10.76 -15.96
N LYS A 116 7.64 -11.00 -15.37
CA LYS A 116 7.82 -11.95 -14.26
C LYS A 116 7.12 -11.56 -12.96
N CYS A 117 6.71 -10.30 -12.80
CA CYS A 117 5.89 -9.88 -11.66
C CYS A 117 4.40 -10.16 -11.88
N LYS A 118 4.04 -10.67 -13.06
CA LYS A 118 2.67 -10.91 -13.48
C LYS A 118 2.45 -12.40 -13.74
N THR A 119 1.29 -12.91 -13.33
CA THR A 119 0.81 -14.24 -13.72
C THR A 119 -0.36 -14.10 -14.68
N ARG A 120 -0.49 -15.06 -15.61
CA ARG A 120 -1.69 -15.18 -16.44
C ARG A 120 -2.64 -16.14 -15.72
N SER A 121 -3.77 -15.63 -15.26
CA SER A 121 -4.82 -16.51 -14.73
C SER A 121 -5.43 -17.32 -15.87
N ALA A 122 -5.32 -18.65 -15.81
CA ALA A 122 -5.89 -19.56 -16.80
C ALA A 122 -7.44 -19.47 -16.87
N ARG A 123 -8.08 -18.95 -15.82
CA ARG A 123 -9.54 -18.73 -15.75
C ARG A 123 -9.97 -17.33 -16.22
N HIS A 124 -9.03 -16.40 -16.37
CA HIS A 124 -9.28 -15.03 -16.79
C HIS A 124 -8.31 -14.65 -17.91
N LEU A 125 -8.64 -15.07 -19.14
CA LEU A 125 -7.93 -14.76 -20.39
C LEU A 125 -7.74 -13.24 -20.67
N LEU A 126 -8.13 -12.36 -19.76
CA LEU A 126 -8.27 -10.92 -19.98
C LEU A 126 -7.46 -10.04 -19.03
N ARG A 127 -6.86 -10.56 -17.94
CA ARG A 127 -6.03 -9.71 -17.06
C ARG A 127 -4.86 -10.46 -16.42
N ALA A 128 -3.67 -9.91 -16.60
CA ALA A 128 -2.48 -10.32 -15.89
C ALA A 128 -2.58 -9.84 -14.42
N GLU A 129 -2.49 -10.77 -13.47
CA GLU A 129 -2.53 -10.48 -12.04
C GLU A 129 -1.12 -10.30 -11.51
N VAL A 130 -0.94 -9.37 -10.57
CA VAL A 130 0.35 -9.21 -9.88
C VAL A 130 0.51 -10.38 -8.92
N ARG A 131 1.70 -10.98 -8.92
CA ARG A 131 2.04 -12.06 -7.97
C ARG A 131 3.03 -11.54 -6.93
N PHE A 132 3.06 -12.21 -5.78
CA PHE A 132 4.12 -12.01 -4.80
C PHE A 132 5.48 -12.38 -5.43
N LEU A 133 6.46 -11.50 -5.28
CA LEU A 133 7.83 -11.74 -5.73
C LEU A 133 8.82 -10.87 -4.95
N ARG A 134 9.86 -11.48 -4.38
CA ARG A 134 11.10 -10.81 -4.02
C ARG A 134 12.09 -10.94 -5.18
N LEU A 135 12.74 -9.85 -5.54
CA LEU A 135 13.71 -9.81 -6.63
C LEU A 135 14.85 -8.85 -6.27
N PRO A 136 16.07 -9.08 -6.78
CA PRO A 136 17.18 -8.15 -6.59
C PRO A 136 16.78 -6.75 -7.03
N ARG A 137 17.15 -5.74 -6.25
CA ARG A 137 16.81 -4.34 -6.51
C ARG A 137 17.21 -3.92 -7.91
N ALA A 138 18.39 -4.32 -8.36
CA ALA A 138 18.92 -4.03 -9.70
C ALA A 138 17.96 -4.44 -10.83
N GLU A 139 17.12 -5.46 -10.63
CA GLU A 139 16.17 -5.92 -11.64
C GLU A 139 14.91 -5.05 -11.74
N LEU A 140 14.44 -4.50 -10.61
CA LEU A 140 13.23 -3.69 -10.56
C LEU A 140 13.51 -2.18 -10.66
N GLN A 141 14.69 -1.75 -10.22
CA GLN A 141 15.10 -0.35 -10.15
C GLN A 141 14.88 0.41 -11.48
N PRO A 142 15.24 -0.11 -12.68
CA PRO A 142 15.01 0.60 -13.94
C PRO A 142 13.51 0.81 -14.26
N TRP A 143 12.61 0.04 -13.65
CA TRP A 143 11.17 0.23 -13.78
C TRP A 143 10.69 1.31 -12.82
N LEU A 144 11.13 1.25 -11.56
CA LEU A 144 10.73 2.21 -10.53
C LEU A 144 11.19 3.64 -10.84
N GLU A 145 12.37 3.81 -11.45
CA GLU A 145 12.90 5.14 -11.83
C GLU A 145 12.03 5.87 -12.86
N ARG A 146 11.24 5.13 -13.65
CA ARG A 146 10.31 5.69 -14.64
C ARG A 146 8.95 6.03 -14.05
N TRP A 147 8.69 5.65 -12.81
CA TRP A 147 7.40 5.89 -12.17
C TRP A 147 7.36 7.32 -11.62
N PRO A 148 6.33 8.12 -11.96
CA PRO A 148 6.12 9.43 -11.36
C PRO A 148 5.55 9.26 -9.96
N VAL A 149 6.43 8.97 -9.01
CA VAL A 149 6.08 8.72 -7.60
C VAL A 149 5.77 10.03 -6.87
N GLU A 150 4.70 10.03 -6.10
CA GLU A 150 4.28 11.13 -5.23
C GLU A 150 4.57 10.77 -3.76
N GLY A 151 5.13 11.70 -2.99
CA GLY A 151 5.43 11.54 -1.57
C GLY A 151 6.87 11.90 -1.20
N PRO A 152 7.34 11.54 0.00
CA PRO A 152 6.66 10.65 0.95
C PRO A 152 5.42 11.31 1.59
N GLN A 153 4.34 10.54 1.74
CA GLN A 153 3.13 10.96 2.44
C GLN A 153 2.36 9.75 2.98
N SER A 154 1.88 9.85 4.22
CA SER A 154 1.02 8.85 4.84
C SER A 154 -0.39 8.82 4.19
N TRP A 155 -1.19 7.84 4.59
CA TRP A 155 -2.56 7.70 4.11
C TRP A 155 -3.42 8.93 4.43
N ASP A 156 -3.30 9.42 5.67
CA ASP A 156 -4.06 10.58 6.15
C ASP A 156 -3.61 11.87 5.47
N GLN A 157 -2.30 12.05 5.29
CA GLN A 157 -1.76 13.20 4.54
C GLN A 157 -2.30 13.24 3.10
N ARG A 158 -2.26 12.10 2.39
CA ARG A 158 -2.82 12.01 1.02
C ARG A 158 -4.33 12.28 0.99
N ARG A 159 -5.07 11.82 2.00
CA ARG A 159 -6.51 12.12 2.14
C ARG A 159 -6.75 13.62 2.30
N TRP A 160 -5.98 14.29 3.16
CA TRP A 160 -6.09 15.72 3.39
C TRP A 160 -5.72 16.55 2.17
N SER A 161 -4.58 16.28 1.52
CA SER A 161 -4.16 17.00 0.31
C SER A 161 -5.19 16.94 -0.81
N ARG A 162 -5.96 15.85 -0.90
CA ARG A 162 -7.07 15.73 -1.86
C ARG A 162 -8.27 16.59 -1.50
N ILE A 163 -8.64 16.64 -0.21
CA ILE A 163 -9.72 17.51 0.24
C ILE A 163 -9.35 18.97 -0.02
N GLU A 164 -8.11 19.37 0.26
CA GLU A 164 -7.60 20.71 -0.04
C GLU A 164 -7.60 21.00 -1.54
N GLY A 165 -7.09 20.08 -2.35
CA GLY A 165 -7.10 20.21 -3.81
C GLY A 165 -8.51 20.30 -4.39
N ALA A 166 -9.45 19.47 -3.92
CA ALA A 166 -10.86 19.52 -4.37
C ALA A 166 -11.55 20.84 -3.99
N ARG A 167 -11.21 21.42 -2.84
CA ARG A 167 -11.71 22.75 -2.42
C ARG A 167 -11.17 23.87 -3.30
N ALA A 168 -9.92 23.79 -3.75
CA ALA A 168 -9.29 24.79 -4.61
C ALA A 168 -9.99 24.95 -5.98
N PHE A 169 -10.65 23.89 -6.48
CA PHE A 169 -11.40 23.93 -7.74
C PHE A 169 -12.92 24.19 -7.56
N GLY A 170 -13.43 24.30 -6.33
CA GLY A 170 -14.85 24.58 -6.04
C GLY A 170 -15.21 26.07 -5.86
N GLY A 171 -14.27 26.99 -6.11
CA GLY A 171 -14.34 28.39 -5.68
C GLY A 171 -14.60 29.47 -6.74
N GLY A 172 -15.08 29.15 -7.94
CA GLY A 172 -15.54 30.15 -8.92
C GLY A 172 -16.85 29.69 -9.54
N THR A 173 -17.98 30.39 -9.47
CA THR A 173 -18.21 31.84 -9.63
C THR A 173 -19.29 32.34 -8.66
N PRO A 174 -19.15 33.51 -8.01
CA PRO A 174 -20.32 34.27 -7.58
C PRO A 174 -21.05 34.76 -8.84
N SER A 175 -22.21 34.20 -9.13
CA SER A 175 -23.15 34.81 -10.07
C SER A 175 -23.54 36.18 -9.52
N THR A 176 -23.09 37.23 -10.21
CA THR A 176 -23.50 38.62 -9.98
C THR A 176 -25.04 38.69 -9.96
N PRO A 177 -25.68 39.17 -8.88
CA PRO A 177 -27.07 39.54 -8.97
C PRO A 177 -27.15 40.87 -9.72
N GLY A 178 -27.37 40.83 -11.03
CA GLY A 178 -28.01 41.95 -11.72
C GLY A 178 -29.44 42.06 -11.15
N GLY A 179 -29.86 43.10 -10.45
CA GLY A 179 -29.47 44.49 -10.59
C GLY A 179 -30.36 45.16 -11.63
N LEU A 180 -31.65 45.29 -11.30
CA LEU A 180 -32.64 46.27 -11.77
C LEU A 180 -32.47 46.84 -13.18
N ARG A 181 -33.43 46.52 -14.07
CA ARG A 181 -34.32 47.51 -14.71
C ARG A 181 -35.50 46.83 -15.38
#